data_AF-A0A9P0D6H4-F1
#
_entry.id   AF-A0A9P0D6H4-F1
#
_cell.length_a   1.000
_cell.length_b   1.000
_cell.length_c   1.000
_cell.angle_alpha   90.00
_cell.angle_beta   90.00
_cell.angle_gamma   90.00
#
_symmetry.space_group_name_H-M   'P 1'
#
loop_
_entity.id
_entity.type
_entity.pdbx_description
1 polymer ?
#
loop_
_entity_poly.entity_id
_entity_poly.type
_entity_poly.pdbx_seq_one_letter_code
_entity_poly.pdbx_strand_id
1 'polypeptide(L)'
;MTLSNQSIVPNKFQRHLQQHHKHVVQKPAGYFKGLLQEHTKASRKMLNRVKISDRALIASFKVSELIVRNKEGHTIRETLLLLACKEIVNTMFGPEAAEEVSKITLSYEPVKR
;
A
#
# COMPACT_ATOMS: atom_id res chain seq x y z
N MET A 1 -20.98 -17.31 -2.55
CA MET A 1 -22.25 -17.34 -1.82
C MET A 1 -22.44 -16.01 -1.11
N THR A 2 -23.38 -15.19 -1.57
CA THR A 2 -23.74 -13.92 -0.94
C THR A 2 -24.99 -14.15 -0.07
N LEU A 3 -24.92 -13.80 1.22
CA LEU A 3 -26.11 -13.79 2.07
C LEU A 3 -26.98 -12.60 1.66
N SER A 4 -28.18 -12.88 1.16
CA SER A 4 -29.22 -11.86 1.01
C SER A 4 -29.67 -11.35 2.37
N ASN A 5 -30.10 -10.09 2.47
CA ASN A 5 -30.65 -9.52 3.71
C ASN A 5 -31.79 -10.36 4.30
N GLN A 6 -32.56 -11.08 3.46
CA GLN A 6 -33.61 -11.99 3.94
C GLN A 6 -33.08 -13.18 4.75
N SER A 7 -31.80 -13.54 4.56
CA SER A 7 -31.19 -14.68 5.25
C SER A 7 -30.82 -14.38 6.71
N ILE A 8 -30.97 -13.13 7.16
CA ILE A 8 -30.74 -12.70 8.55
C ILE A 8 -32.00 -12.95 9.43
N VAL A 9 -33.16 -13.21 8.81
CA VAL A 9 -34.38 -13.61 9.54
C VAL A 9 -34.11 -14.91 10.31
N PRO A 10 -34.44 -15.02 11.61
CA PRO A 10 -33.99 -16.11 12.47
C PRO A 10 -34.21 -17.52 11.90
N ASN A 11 -35.43 -17.82 11.43
CA ASN A 11 -35.76 -19.12 10.85
C ASN A 11 -34.98 -19.42 9.56
N LYS A 12 -34.77 -18.41 8.71
CA LYS A 12 -34.01 -18.54 7.46
C LYS A 12 -32.52 -18.68 7.75
N PHE A 13 -32.00 -17.92 8.71
CA PHE A 13 -30.62 -17.98 9.16
C PHE A 13 -30.29 -19.36 9.74
N GLN A 14 -31.13 -19.87 10.65
CA GLN A 14 -30.97 -21.19 11.25
C GLN A 14 -30.96 -22.29 10.19
N ARG A 15 -31.93 -22.27 9.25
CA ARG A 15 -31.96 -23.23 8.14
C ARG A 15 -30.70 -23.15 7.28
N HIS A 16 -30.22 -21.95 6.98
CA HIS A 16 -29.00 -21.74 6.20
C HIS A 16 -27.77 -22.32 6.91
N LEU A 17 -27.63 -22.09 8.22
CA LEU A 17 -26.55 -22.70 9.00
C LEU A 17 -26.63 -24.24 8.97
N GLN A 18 -27.83 -24.81 9.10
CA GLN A 18 -28.02 -26.27 9.05
C GLN A 18 -27.69 -26.88 7.69
N GLN A 19 -28.00 -26.19 6.59
CA GLN A 19 -27.76 -26.68 5.24
C GLN A 19 -26.31 -26.51 4.81
N HIS A 20 -25.68 -25.37 5.12
CA HIS A 20 -24.39 -24.97 4.55
C HIS A 20 -23.25 -24.88 5.57
N HIS A 21 -23.55 -24.71 6.86
CA HIS A 21 -22.55 -24.45 7.90
C HIS A 21 -22.77 -25.33 9.14
N LYS A 22 -22.95 -26.64 8.92
CA LYS A 22 -23.26 -27.64 9.97
C LYS A 22 -22.34 -27.56 11.20
N HIS A 23 -21.07 -27.24 10.99
CA HIS A 23 -20.05 -27.14 12.04
C HIS A 23 -20.23 -25.97 13.02
N VAL A 24 -21.06 -24.96 12.70
CA VAL A 24 -21.33 -23.81 13.58
C VAL A 24 -22.76 -23.71 14.10
N VAL A 25 -23.66 -24.61 13.69
CA VAL A 25 -25.11 -24.55 14.03
C VAL A 25 -25.36 -24.48 15.54
N GLN A 26 -24.59 -25.23 16.33
CA GLN A 26 -24.75 -25.29 17.79
C GLN A 26 -23.77 -24.39 18.56
N LYS A 27 -23.02 -23.51 17.87
CA LYS A 27 -22.07 -22.63 18.54
C LYS A 27 -22.82 -21.51 19.26
N PRO A 28 -22.38 -21.11 20.46
CA PRO A 28 -23.01 -20.02 21.20
C PRO A 28 -22.76 -18.67 20.53
N ALA A 29 -23.59 -17.67 20.83
CA ALA A 29 -23.40 -16.30 20.32
C ALA A 29 -22.00 -15.72 20.61
N GLY A 30 -21.35 -16.13 21.70
CA GLY A 30 -19.98 -15.73 22.03
C GLY A 30 -18.95 -16.14 20.97
N TYR A 31 -19.14 -17.29 20.31
CA TYR A 31 -18.27 -17.73 19.21
C TYR A 31 -18.31 -16.75 18.04
N PHE A 32 -19.51 -16.36 17.62
CA PHE A 32 -19.67 -15.41 16.50
C PHE A 32 -19.16 -14.01 16.84
N LYS A 33 -19.28 -13.58 18.10
CA LYS A 33 -18.66 -12.32 18.57
C LYS A 33 -17.13 -12.38 18.47
N GLY A 34 -16.51 -13.49 18.88
CA GLY A 34 -15.07 -13.71 18.73
C GLY A 34 -14.64 -13.71 17.27
N LEU A 35 -15.36 -14.45 16.42
CA LEU A 35 -15.11 -14.52 14.98
C LEU A 35 -15.20 -13.12 14.33
N LEU A 36 -16.21 -12.32 14.68
CA LEU A 36 -16.34 -10.94 14.21
C LEU A 36 -15.12 -10.08 14.60
N GLN A 37 -14.64 -10.20 15.84
CA GLN A 37 -13.46 -9.47 16.30
C GLN A 37 -12.20 -9.88 15.53
N GLU A 38 -12.00 -11.18 15.32
CA GLU A 38 -10.88 -11.70 14.53
C GLU A 38 -10.89 -11.20 13.10
N HIS A 39 -12.03 -11.30 12.41
CA HIS A 39 -12.21 -10.81 11.06
C HIS A 39 -12.02 -9.29 10.96
N THR A 40 -12.54 -8.53 11.93
CA THR A 40 -12.36 -7.07 11.97
C THR A 40 -10.89 -6.70 12.15
N LYS A 41 -10.17 -7.42 13.02
CA LYS A 41 -8.73 -7.23 13.24
C LYS A 41 -7.93 -7.58 11.98
N ALA A 42 -8.27 -8.69 11.31
CA ALA A 42 -7.64 -9.09 10.05
C ALA A 42 -7.89 -8.06 8.94
N SER A 43 -9.13 -7.58 8.80
CA SER A 43 -9.50 -6.53 7.84
C SER A 43 -8.72 -5.24 8.07
N ARG A 44 -8.59 -4.80 9.34
CA ARG A 44 -7.79 -3.61 9.68
C ARG A 44 -6.31 -3.80 9.34
N LYS A 45 -5.74 -4.98 9.63
CA LYS A 45 -4.37 -5.31 9.22
C LYS A 45 -4.20 -5.25 7.71
N MET A 46 -5.16 -5.75 6.95
CA MET A 46 -5.13 -5.69 5.48
C MET A 46 -5.15 -4.24 4.99
N LEU A 47 -6.06 -3.41 5.52
CA LEU A 47 -6.13 -1.98 5.21
C LEU A 47 -4.81 -1.27 5.47
N ASN A 48 -4.16 -1.55 6.60
CA ASN A 48 -2.86 -0.96 6.91
C ASN A 48 -1.74 -1.41 5.94
N ARG A 49 -1.83 -2.62 5.37
CA ARG A 49 -0.85 -3.12 4.39
C ARG A 49 -1.03 -2.49 3.00
N VAL A 50 -2.27 -2.22 2.61
CA VAL A 50 -2.56 -1.62 1.29
C VAL A 50 -2.55 -0.09 1.31
N LYS A 51 -2.56 0.52 2.51
CA LYS A 51 -2.49 1.96 2.67
C LYS A 51 -1.12 2.47 2.24
N ILE A 52 -1.06 3.05 1.05
CA ILE A 52 0.07 3.85 0.60
C ILE A 52 0.04 5.18 1.36
N SER A 53 1.19 5.67 1.80
CA SER A 53 1.27 6.97 2.45
C SER A 53 1.11 8.10 1.43
N ASP A 54 0.46 9.20 1.81
CA ASP A 54 0.30 10.37 0.94
C ASP A 54 1.67 10.91 0.46
N ARG A 55 2.68 10.85 1.34
CA ARG A 55 4.06 11.19 1.00
C ARG A 55 4.64 10.31 -0.10
N ALA A 56 4.38 9.01 -0.08
CA ALA A 56 4.84 8.09 -1.13
C ALA A 56 4.14 8.38 -2.48
N LEU A 57 2.86 8.74 -2.46
CA LEU A 57 2.14 9.17 -3.67
C LEU A 57 2.74 10.47 -4.24
N ILE A 58 2.97 11.48 -3.39
CA ILE A 58 3.60 12.75 -3.80
C ILE A 58 4.99 12.50 -4.38
N ALA A 59 5.81 11.65 -3.73
CA ALA A 59 7.14 11.31 -4.20
C ALA A 59 7.09 10.65 -5.59
N SER A 60 6.19 9.67 -5.79
CA SER A 60 5.99 9.00 -7.08
C SER A 60 5.59 9.97 -8.19
N PHE A 61 4.67 10.90 -7.89
CA PHE A 61 4.25 11.94 -8.82
C PHE A 61 5.42 12.85 -9.22
N LYS A 62 6.20 13.34 -8.25
CA LYS A 62 7.36 14.20 -8.51
C LYS A 62 8.45 13.50 -9.32
N VAL A 63 8.72 12.23 -9.06
CA VAL A 63 9.66 11.44 -9.85
C VAL A 63 9.18 11.28 -11.29
N SER A 64 7.88 11.00 -11.48
CA SER A 64 7.27 10.92 -12.81
C SER A 64 7.39 12.25 -13.57
N GLU A 65 7.16 13.37 -12.88
CA GLU A 65 7.34 14.72 -13.43
C GLU A 65 8.79 14.98 -13.83
N LEU A 66 9.77 14.60 -13.00
CA LEU A 66 11.19 14.71 -13.32
C LEU A 66 11.55 13.92 -14.59
N ILE A 67 11.04 12.70 -14.74
CA ILE A 67 11.26 11.87 -15.93
C ILE A 67 10.68 12.53 -17.17
N VAL A 68 9.46 13.06 -17.08
CA VAL A 68 8.78 13.74 -18.20
C VAL A 68 9.50 15.04 -18.61
N ARG A 69 10.08 15.77 -17.65
CA ARG A 69 10.82 17.00 -17.93
C ARG A 69 12.19 16.74 -18.58
N ASN A 70 12.83 15.62 -18.27
CA ASN A 70 14.17 15.26 -18.79
C ASN A 70 14.09 14.40 -20.06
N LYS A 71 13.12 14.68 -20.94
CA LYS A 71 12.66 13.80 -22.02
C LYS A 71 13.66 13.48 -23.15
N GLU A 72 14.84 14.07 -23.21
CA GLU A 72 15.69 13.98 -24.40
C GLU A 72 17.18 13.88 -24.00
N GLY A 73 17.80 12.72 -24.23
CA GLY A 73 19.25 12.55 -24.18
C GLY A 73 19.72 11.29 -23.43
N HIS A 74 20.41 10.40 -24.14
CA HIS A 74 21.02 9.18 -23.60
C HIS A 74 22.09 9.44 -22.50
N THR A 75 22.49 10.69 -22.29
CA THR A 75 23.58 11.13 -21.41
C THR A 75 23.13 11.52 -19.99
N ILE A 76 21.82 11.63 -19.69
CA ILE A 76 21.30 12.25 -18.46
C ILE A 76 20.90 11.22 -17.37
N ARG A 77 21.10 9.92 -17.60
CA ARG A 77 20.50 8.86 -16.76
C ARG A 77 20.97 8.84 -15.31
N GLU A 78 22.26 8.94 -15.05
CA GLU A 78 22.79 8.87 -13.67
C GLU A 78 22.47 10.13 -12.87
N THR A 79 22.54 11.30 -13.50
CA THR A 79 22.11 12.57 -12.90
C THR A 79 20.61 12.57 -12.60
N LEU A 80 19.78 12.04 -13.51
CA LEU A 80 18.35 11.90 -13.30
C LEU A 80 18.03 10.94 -12.15
N LEU A 81 18.78 9.83 -12.04
CA LEU A 81 18.63 8.88 -10.95
C LEU A 81 18.96 9.54 -9.59
N LEU A 82 20.05 10.32 -9.53
CA LEU A 82 20.41 11.04 -8.31
C LEU A 82 19.34 12.08 -7.92
N LEU A 83 18.82 12.83 -8.89
CA LEU A 83 17.73 13.79 -8.67
C LEU A 83 16.45 13.11 -8.18
N ALA A 84 16.08 11.97 -8.77
CA ALA A 84 14.93 11.18 -8.34
C ALA A 84 15.11 10.67 -6.90
N CYS A 85 16.28 10.12 -6.58
CA CYS A 85 16.61 9.68 -5.23
C CYS A 85 16.53 10.82 -4.21
N LYS A 86 17.08 11.98 -4.54
CA LYS A 86 17.01 13.18 -3.70
C LYS A 86 15.56 13.60 -3.44
N GLU A 87 14.73 13.63 -4.48
CA GLU A 87 13.34 14.08 -4.36
C GLU A 87 12.46 13.09 -3.57
N ILE A 88 12.70 11.79 -3.73
CA ILE A 88 12.07 10.74 -2.91
C ILE A 88 12.45 10.93 -1.45
N VAL A 89 13.75 11.07 -1.16
CA VAL A 89 14.25 11.17 0.21
C VAL A 89 13.77 12.46 0.88
N ASN A 90 13.77 13.58 0.15
CA ASN A 90 13.21 14.84 0.62
C ASN A 90 11.73 14.72 0.99
N THR A 91 10.93 14.10 0.11
CA THR A 91 9.48 13.98 0.33
C THR A 91 9.14 12.98 1.44
N MET A 92 9.94 11.93 1.61
CA MET A 92 9.68 10.86 2.58
C MET A 92 10.26 11.17 3.98
N PHE A 93 11.49 11.65 4.04
CA PHE A 93 12.29 11.79 5.26
C PHE A 93 12.62 13.24 5.62
N GLY A 94 12.40 14.18 4.71
CA GLY A 94 12.66 15.60 4.92
C GLY A 94 13.98 16.09 4.28
N PRO A 95 14.22 17.41 4.30
CA PRO A 95 15.32 18.04 3.56
C PRO A 95 16.70 17.66 4.10
N GLU A 96 16.85 17.48 5.42
CA GLU A 96 18.11 17.09 6.07
C GLU A 96 18.65 15.76 5.52
N ALA A 97 17.79 14.76 5.39
CA ALA A 97 18.16 13.47 4.79
C ALA A 97 18.49 13.58 3.29
N ALA A 98 17.86 14.52 2.58
CA ALA A 98 18.11 14.74 1.17
C ALA A 98 19.48 15.40 0.90
N GLU A 99 19.96 16.22 1.84
CA GLU A 99 21.31 16.81 1.78
C GLU A 99 22.40 15.75 1.92
N GLU A 100 22.23 14.76 2.82
CA GLU A 100 23.16 13.63 2.93
C GLU A 100 23.24 12.82 1.63
N VAL A 101 22.10 12.55 0.98
CA VAL A 101 22.05 11.88 -0.32
C VAL A 101 22.72 12.70 -1.43
N SER A 102 22.74 14.03 -1.29
CA SER A 102 23.41 14.91 -2.26
C SER A 102 24.94 14.83 -2.20
N LYS A 103 25.51 14.27 -1.11
CA LYS A 103 26.96 14.07 -0.94
C LYS A 103 27.49 12.85 -1.67
N ILE A 104 26.60 11.98 -2.20
CA ILE A 104 26.99 10.81 -2.98
C ILE A 104 27.63 11.30 -4.29
N THR A 105 28.94 11.04 -4.42
CA THR A 105 29.68 11.34 -5.64
C THR A 105 29.36 10.29 -6.71
N LEU A 106 28.94 10.75 -7.89
CA LEU A 106 28.79 9.88 -9.06
C LEU A 106 30.17 9.64 -9.70
N SER A 107 30.49 8.39 -10.01
CA SER A 107 31.80 7.97 -10.54
C SER A 107 32.01 8.28 -12.02
N TYR A 108 31.06 8.94 -12.70
CA TYR A 108 31.14 9.19 -14.13
C TYR A 108 31.95 10.46 -14.44
N GLU A 109 33.16 10.26 -14.94
CA GLU A 109 33.92 11.29 -15.66
C GLU A 109 33.49 11.28 -17.14
N PRO A 110 32.96 12.40 -17.68
CA PRO A 110 32.76 12.51 -19.11
C PRO A 110 34.12 12.55 -19.80
N VAL A 111 34.44 11.51 -20.57
CA VAL A 111 35.56 11.54 -21.52
C VAL A 111 35.28 12.65 -22.52
N LYS A 112 35.98 13.77 -22.39
CA LYS A 112 35.99 14.84 -23.40
C LYS A 112 36.58 14.26 -24.69
N ARG A 113 35.77 14.17 -25.74
CA ARG A 113 36.24 13.98 -27.12
C ARG A 113 36.41 15.33 -27.78
#